data_AF-A0AA43TQ95-F1
#
_entry.id   AF-A0AA43TQ95-F1
#
_cell.length_a   1.000
_cell.length_b   1.000
_cell.length_c   1.000
_cell.angle_alpha   90.00
_cell.angle_beta   90.00
_cell.angle_gamma   90.00
#
_symmetry.space_group_name_H-M   'P 1'
#
loop_
_entity.id
_entity.type
_entity.pdbx_description
1 polymer ?
#
loop_
_entity_poly.entity_id
_entity_poly.type
_entity_poly.pdbx_seq_one_letter_code
_entity_poly.pdbx_strand_id
1 'polypeptide(L)'
;MAMGRSRPLWSTTLAFLLGLLFWVPHVQGLYFYIDPSSSTPKCFYEELPKGTLVVGHYSALQATSQTPSTYATNPDLSITVTVNEVFDNDHPVVNTKGSHTGKFTFSAADAGDHRICFAVSGAAIGGWLSGGQGNGAVKLTLDLAIGETNAIKTADEGRMGELAQKVRDLNQRLVDIRREQVFQRVSTSQTLNVKPSFVTSQKARMLVL
;
A
#
# COMPACT_ATOMS: atom_id res chain seq x y z
N MET A 1 -67.45 -9.75 -21.26
CA MET A 1 -66.49 -10.13 -20.19
C MET A 1 -65.09 -9.89 -20.73
N ALA A 2 -64.36 -8.89 -20.22
CA ALA A 2 -62.97 -8.65 -20.56
C ALA A 2 -62.12 -8.94 -19.32
N MET A 3 -61.33 -10.02 -19.36
CA MET A 3 -60.37 -10.38 -18.31
C MET A 3 -59.26 -9.32 -18.26
N GLY A 4 -59.23 -8.53 -17.19
CA GLY A 4 -58.10 -7.65 -16.86
C GLY A 4 -56.89 -8.49 -16.47
N ARG A 5 -55.85 -8.46 -17.30
CA ARG A 5 -54.61 -9.22 -17.11
C ARG A 5 -53.67 -8.39 -16.22
N SER A 6 -53.59 -8.75 -14.94
CA SER A 6 -52.70 -8.12 -13.96
C SER A 6 -51.24 -8.36 -14.37
N ARG A 7 -50.53 -7.30 -14.77
CA ARG A 7 -49.09 -7.38 -15.07
C ARG A 7 -48.33 -7.51 -13.75
N PRO A 8 -47.48 -8.51 -13.58
CA PRO A 8 -46.85 -8.75 -12.30
C PRO A 8 -45.71 -7.73 -12.08
N LEU A 9 -45.70 -7.12 -10.89
CA LEU A 9 -44.85 -5.97 -10.53
C LEU A 9 -43.34 -6.25 -10.59
N TRP A 10 -42.94 -7.53 -10.48
CA TRP A 10 -41.54 -8.00 -10.62
C TRP A 10 -40.93 -7.81 -12.03
N SER A 11 -41.75 -7.66 -13.07
CA SER A 11 -41.27 -7.51 -14.44
C SER A 11 -40.78 -6.09 -14.72
N THR A 12 -41.42 -5.10 -14.08
CA THR A 12 -41.04 -3.69 -14.20
C THR A 12 -39.80 -3.36 -13.39
N THR A 13 -39.61 -3.98 -12.22
CA THR A 13 -38.40 -3.78 -11.41
C THR A 13 -37.17 -4.42 -12.05
N LEU A 14 -37.31 -5.61 -12.63
CA LEU A 14 -36.23 -6.29 -13.38
C LEU A 14 -35.82 -5.48 -14.62
N ALA A 15 -36.78 -4.94 -15.36
CA ALA A 15 -36.51 -4.08 -16.52
C ALA A 15 -35.80 -2.77 -16.12
N PHE A 16 -36.17 -2.19 -14.98
CA PHE A 16 -35.50 -1.00 -14.43
C PHE A 16 -34.06 -1.30 -14.02
N LEU A 17 -33.82 -2.43 -13.34
CA LEU A 17 -32.47 -2.86 -12.95
C LEU A 17 -31.58 -3.18 -14.16
N LEU A 18 -32.12 -3.85 -15.20
CA LEU A 18 -31.39 -4.07 -16.45
C LEU A 18 -31.10 -2.76 -17.19
N GLY A 19 -32.04 -1.81 -17.18
CA GLY A 19 -31.83 -0.48 -17.73
C GLY A 19 -30.73 0.30 -17.00
N LEU A 20 -30.66 0.17 -15.67
CA LEU A 20 -29.63 0.80 -14.84
C LEU A 20 -28.24 0.21 -15.12
N LEU A 21 -28.15 -1.10 -15.37
CA LEU A 21 -26.89 -1.77 -15.74
C LEU A 21 -26.35 -1.28 -17.10
N PHE A 22 -27.23 -0.86 -18.01
CA PHE A 22 -26.85 -0.31 -19.32
C PHE A 22 -26.23 1.09 -19.25
N TRP A 23 -26.37 1.78 -18.12
CA TRP A 23 -25.82 3.11 -17.88
C TRP A 23 -24.45 3.10 -17.22
N VAL A 24 -23.87 1.92 -16.94
CA VAL A 24 -22.52 1.85 -16.39
C VAL A 24 -21.54 2.39 -17.44
N PRO A 25 -20.87 3.53 -17.19
CA PRO A 25 -19.89 4.04 -18.12
C PRO A 25 -18.75 3.03 -18.26
N HIS A 26 -18.38 2.72 -19.50
CA HIS A 26 -17.16 1.95 -19.75
C HIS A 26 -15.97 2.77 -19.26
N VAL A 27 -15.23 2.25 -18.26
CA VAL A 27 -13.96 2.84 -17.84
C VAL A 27 -12.97 2.67 -18.99
N GLN A 28 -12.69 3.76 -19.69
CA GLN A 28 -11.64 3.79 -20.71
C GLN A 28 -10.32 4.09 -20.00
N GLY A 29 -9.34 3.18 -20.13
CA GLY A 29 -7.99 3.43 -19.63
C GLY A 29 -7.36 4.64 -20.33
N LEU A 30 -6.46 5.34 -19.65
CA LEU A 30 -5.78 6.50 -20.22
C LEU A 30 -4.85 6.04 -21.34
N TYR A 31 -5.05 6.55 -22.56
CA TYR A 31 -4.12 6.33 -23.66
C TYR A 31 -3.78 7.64 -24.36
N PHE A 32 -2.56 7.72 -24.85
CA PHE A 32 -2.06 8.89 -25.56
C PHE A 32 -1.03 8.49 -26.61
N TYR A 33 -0.74 9.41 -27.52
CA TYR A 33 0.20 9.18 -28.61
C TYR A 33 1.48 9.97 -28.37
N ILE A 34 2.62 9.30 -28.57
CA ILE A 34 3.96 9.89 -28.56
C ILE A 34 4.50 9.79 -29.98
N ASP A 35 4.97 10.91 -30.53
CA ASP A 35 5.70 10.92 -31.78
C ASP A 35 7.19 10.62 -31.50
N PRO A 36 7.77 9.54 -32.04
CA PRO A 36 9.20 9.25 -31.82
C PRO A 36 10.13 10.27 -32.47
N SER A 37 9.65 11.10 -33.41
CA SER A 37 10.44 12.20 -33.98
C SER A 37 10.55 13.40 -33.03
N SER A 38 9.62 13.53 -32.09
CA SER A 38 9.71 14.53 -31.03
C SER A 38 10.61 14.01 -29.90
N SER A 39 11.73 14.69 -29.64
CA SER A 39 12.64 14.34 -28.54
C SER A 39 12.06 14.66 -27.15
N THR A 40 10.85 15.21 -27.09
CA THR A 40 10.21 15.67 -25.87
C THR A 40 9.39 14.55 -25.22
N PRO A 41 9.67 14.19 -23.96
CA PRO A 41 8.85 13.21 -23.25
C PRO A 41 7.45 13.75 -22.98
N LYS A 42 6.45 12.86 -22.93
CA LYS A 42 5.09 13.23 -22.51
C LYS A 42 4.99 13.15 -21.00
N CYS A 43 4.66 14.26 -20.35
CA CYS A 43 4.58 14.36 -18.90
C CYS A 43 3.17 14.68 -18.41
N PHE A 44 2.83 14.14 -17.24
CA PHE A 44 1.62 14.40 -16.48
C PHE A 44 2.02 14.87 -15.08
N TYR A 45 1.22 15.75 -14.49
CA TYR A 45 1.43 16.25 -13.14
C TYR A 45 0.29 15.72 -12.27
N GLU A 46 0.65 15.08 -11.17
CA GLU A 46 -0.30 14.53 -10.21
C GLU A 46 0.03 15.07 -8.81
N GLU A 47 -0.96 15.67 -8.16
CA GLU A 47 -0.85 16.09 -6.77
C GLU A 47 -1.10 14.88 -5.87
N LEU A 48 -0.06 14.43 -5.17
CA LEU A 48 -0.12 13.23 -4.34
C LEU A 48 0.02 13.59 -2.86
N PRO A 49 -0.81 13.04 -1.96
CA PRO A 49 -0.59 13.16 -0.53
C PRO A 49 0.59 12.30 -0.07
N LYS A 50 1.16 12.69 1.08
CA LYS A 50 2.27 12.00 1.74
C LYS A 50 1.94 10.54 2.04
N GLY A 51 2.85 9.63 1.69
CA GLY A 51 2.72 8.21 1.95
C GLY A 51 1.76 7.49 1.01
N THR A 52 1.46 8.06 -0.16
CA THR A 52 0.73 7.32 -1.20
C THR A 52 1.66 6.41 -1.98
N LEU A 53 1.22 5.19 -2.24
CA LEU A 53 1.84 4.24 -3.15
C LEU A 53 1.14 4.33 -4.50
N VAL A 54 1.96 4.55 -5.53
CA VAL A 54 1.50 4.61 -6.90
C VAL A 54 2.09 3.44 -7.65
N VAL A 55 1.22 2.64 -8.27
CA VAL A 55 1.61 1.52 -9.14
C VAL A 55 1.09 1.83 -10.55
N GLY A 56 2.00 1.97 -11.49
CA GLY A 56 1.66 2.24 -12.89
C GLY A 56 2.00 1.05 -13.78
N HIS A 57 1.06 0.66 -14.64
CA HIS A 57 1.25 -0.31 -15.70
C HIS A 57 1.17 0.40 -17.05
N TYR A 58 2.11 0.12 -17.94
CA TYR A 58 2.09 0.70 -19.28
C TYR A 58 2.23 -0.36 -20.37
N SER A 59 1.62 -0.07 -21.51
CA SER A 59 1.73 -0.85 -22.74
C SER A 59 1.83 0.09 -23.93
N ALA A 60 2.83 -0.11 -24.78
CA ALA A 60 3.09 0.71 -25.94
C ALA A 60 2.96 -0.12 -27.23
N LEU A 61 2.26 0.45 -28.21
CA LEU A 61 2.07 -0.11 -29.54
C LEU A 61 2.54 0.91 -30.57
N GLN A 62 3.24 0.44 -31.61
CA GLN A 62 3.73 1.30 -32.68
C GLN A 62 2.84 1.18 -33.92
N ALA A 63 2.62 2.29 -34.61
CA ALA A 63 1.97 2.30 -35.92
C ALA A 63 2.77 1.48 -36.94
N THR A 64 2.09 0.60 -37.68
CA THR A 64 2.72 -0.18 -38.75
C THR A 64 2.93 0.66 -40.01
N SER A 65 4.02 0.41 -40.74
CA SER A 65 4.34 1.09 -42.00
C SER A 65 3.33 0.78 -43.12
N GLN A 66 2.56 -0.30 -43.00
CA GLN A 66 1.62 -0.72 -44.04
C GLN A 66 0.31 0.09 -44.00
N THR A 67 -0.15 0.48 -42.81
CA THR A 67 -1.40 1.22 -42.60
C THR A 67 -1.29 2.14 -41.36
N PRO A 68 -1.45 3.47 -41.50
CA PRO A 68 -1.28 4.42 -40.40
C PRO A 68 -2.34 4.29 -39.29
N SER A 69 -3.40 3.52 -39.50
CA SER A 69 -4.47 3.27 -38.52
C SER A 69 -4.30 1.97 -37.71
N THR A 70 -3.27 1.17 -38.01
CA THR A 70 -3.05 -0.12 -37.35
C THR A 70 -1.85 -0.04 -36.41
N TYR A 71 -2.03 -0.46 -35.16
CA TYR A 71 -1.01 -0.45 -34.12
C TYR A 71 -0.63 -1.89 -33.77
N ALA A 72 0.67 -2.16 -33.73
CA ALA A 72 1.23 -3.47 -33.43
C ALA A 72 2.33 -3.37 -32.37
N THR A 73 2.57 -4.47 -31.67
CA THR A 73 3.67 -4.57 -30.71
C THR A 73 5.01 -4.58 -31.44
N ASN A 74 5.94 -3.71 -31.02
CA ASN A 74 7.32 -3.71 -31.48
C ASN A 74 8.24 -4.11 -30.31
N PRO A 75 8.98 -5.25 -30.40
CA PRO A 75 9.86 -5.70 -29.32
C PRO A 75 11.08 -4.79 -29.10
N ASP A 76 11.51 -4.05 -30.12
CA ASP A 76 12.66 -3.14 -30.06
C ASP A 76 12.31 -1.80 -29.38
N LEU A 77 11.01 -1.55 -29.15
CA LEU A 77 10.52 -0.38 -28.47
C LEU A 77 10.86 -0.46 -26.97
N SER A 78 11.39 0.63 -26.44
CA SER A 78 11.68 0.78 -25.02
C SER A 78 11.11 2.08 -24.48
N ILE A 79 10.53 1.99 -23.28
CA ILE A 79 9.87 3.10 -22.59
C ILE A 79 10.70 3.47 -21.38
N THR A 80 11.10 4.73 -21.29
CA THR A 80 11.72 5.30 -20.10
C THR A 80 10.66 6.04 -19.31
N VAL A 81 10.47 5.63 -18.06
CA VAL A 81 9.57 6.28 -17.10
C VAL A 81 10.42 7.05 -16.10
N THR A 82 10.15 8.35 -15.98
CA THR A 82 10.74 9.20 -14.95
C THR A 82 9.67 9.83 -14.08
N VAL A 83 9.92 9.92 -12.77
CA VAL A 83 9.04 10.58 -11.81
C VAL A 83 9.91 11.52 -10.99
N ASN A 84 9.56 12.81 -11.00
CA ASN A 84 10.25 13.83 -10.22
C ASN A 84 9.27 14.56 -9.30
N GLU A 85 9.71 14.87 -8.09
CA GLU A 85 9.01 15.75 -7.14
C GLU A 85 9.29 17.21 -7.53
N VAL A 86 8.29 17.90 -8.07
CA VAL A 86 8.45 19.26 -8.61
C VAL A 86 8.66 20.28 -7.49
N PHE A 87 8.03 20.03 -6.35
CA PHE A 87 8.13 20.88 -5.15
C PHE A 87 9.48 20.77 -4.45
N ASP A 88 10.27 19.73 -4.73
CA ASP A 88 11.60 19.50 -4.16
C ASP A 88 12.70 19.60 -5.23
N ASN A 89 12.75 20.74 -5.92
CA ASN A 89 13.80 21.04 -6.92
C ASN A 89 13.99 19.93 -7.98
N ASP A 90 12.88 19.38 -8.48
CA ASP A 90 12.87 18.27 -9.45
C ASP A 90 13.61 17.01 -8.97
N HIS A 91 13.55 16.69 -7.67
CA HIS A 91 14.17 15.48 -7.10
C HIS A 91 13.65 14.20 -7.78
N PRO A 92 14.54 13.37 -8.39
CA PRO A 92 14.11 12.16 -9.09
C PRO A 92 13.78 11.01 -8.14
N VAL A 93 12.54 10.56 -8.16
CA VAL A 93 12.05 9.40 -7.39
C VAL A 93 12.17 8.11 -8.20
N VAL A 94 11.90 8.19 -9.50
CA VAL A 94 12.00 7.04 -10.42
C VAL A 94 12.72 7.46 -11.68
N ASN A 95 13.63 6.60 -12.14
CA ASN A 95 14.17 6.65 -13.49
C ASN A 95 14.44 5.21 -13.95
N THR A 96 13.50 4.66 -14.71
CA THR A 96 13.57 3.26 -15.14
C THR A 96 13.33 3.17 -16.64
N LYS A 97 14.04 2.25 -17.29
CA LYS A 97 13.86 1.94 -18.70
C LYS A 97 13.38 0.50 -18.82
N GLY A 98 12.25 0.29 -19.48
CA GLY A 98 11.68 -1.03 -19.75
C GLY A 98 11.44 -1.26 -21.24
N SER A 99 10.89 -2.44 -21.56
CA SER A 99 10.47 -2.78 -22.92
C SER A 99 9.17 -2.05 -23.29
N HIS A 100 8.50 -2.49 -24.35
CA HIS A 100 7.20 -1.99 -24.82
C HIS A 100 6.08 -2.15 -23.79
N THR A 101 6.19 -3.08 -22.85
CA THR A 101 5.26 -3.26 -21.71
C THR A 101 6.05 -3.30 -20.41
N GLY A 102 5.46 -2.80 -19.33
CA GLY A 102 6.13 -2.77 -18.03
C GLY A 102 5.28 -2.25 -16.89
N LYS A 103 5.91 -2.22 -15.71
CA LYS A 103 5.34 -1.70 -14.47
C LYS A 103 6.36 -0.79 -13.79
N PHE A 104 5.91 0.31 -13.22
CA PHE A 104 6.69 1.14 -12.31
C PHE A 104 5.92 1.32 -11.00
N THR A 105 6.65 1.59 -9.92
CA THR A 105 6.06 1.78 -8.60
C THR A 105 6.89 2.79 -7.83
N PHE A 106 6.23 3.73 -7.17
CA PHE A 106 6.89 4.68 -6.28
C PHE A 106 5.97 5.07 -5.13
N SER A 107 6.55 5.61 -4.08
CA SER A 107 5.81 6.18 -2.96
C SER A 107 6.09 7.67 -2.86
N ALA A 108 5.06 8.49 -2.71
CA ALA A 108 5.22 9.92 -2.43
C ALA A 108 5.75 10.11 -1.00
N ALA A 109 6.98 10.60 -0.88
CA ALA A 109 7.61 10.81 0.43
C ALA A 109 6.96 11.99 1.18
N ASP A 110 6.54 13.00 0.43
CA ASP A 110 5.86 14.19 0.91
C ASP A 110 4.67 14.55 0.01
N ALA A 111 3.80 15.42 0.50
CA ALA A 111 2.63 15.86 -0.24
C ALA A 111 3.00 16.93 -1.26
N GLY A 112 2.57 16.78 -2.51
CA GLY A 112 2.77 17.79 -3.55
C GLY A 112 2.75 17.23 -4.97
N ASP A 113 3.16 18.08 -5.91
CA ASP A 113 3.14 17.78 -7.34
C ASP A 113 4.28 16.85 -7.77
N HIS A 114 3.89 15.73 -8.36
CA HIS A 114 4.79 14.76 -8.98
C HIS A 114 4.65 14.82 -10.50
N ARG A 115 5.76 15.04 -11.20
CA ARG A 115 5.83 15.02 -12.66
C ARG A 115 6.22 13.64 -13.14
N ILE A 116 5.26 12.92 -13.73
CA ILE A 116 5.41 11.58 -14.30
C ILE A 116 5.60 11.72 -15.80
N CYS A 117 6.76 11.34 -16.34
CA CYS A 117 7.10 11.46 -17.74
C CYS A 117 7.37 10.11 -18.40
N PHE A 118 6.95 9.99 -19.66
CA PHE A 118 7.19 8.84 -20.52
C PHE A 118 7.97 9.28 -21.75
N ALA A 119 9.14 8.67 -21.97
CA ALA A 119 9.95 8.84 -23.16
C ALA A 119 10.02 7.52 -23.93
N VAL A 120 10.00 7.60 -25.25
CA VAL A 120 10.07 6.45 -26.14
C VAL A 120 11.45 6.41 -26.80
N SER A 121 12.06 5.23 -26.87
CA SER A 121 13.28 5.00 -27.66
C SER A 121 13.23 3.66 -28.39
N GLY A 122 13.94 3.55 -29.51
CA GLY A 122 13.93 2.32 -30.33
C GLY A 122 12.71 2.15 -31.22
N ALA A 123 11.85 3.18 -31.36
CA ALA A 123 10.77 3.16 -32.34
C ALA A 123 11.34 3.12 -33.76
N ALA A 124 10.77 2.27 -34.62
CA ALA A 124 11.15 2.22 -36.03
C ALA A 124 10.64 3.49 -36.74
N ILE A 125 11.48 4.51 -36.84
CA ILE A 125 11.17 5.73 -37.57
C ILE A 125 11.37 5.44 -39.05
N GLY A 126 10.31 5.55 -39.86
CA GLY A 126 10.43 5.49 -41.32
C GLY A 126 11.45 6.54 -41.77
N GLY A 127 12.56 6.10 -42.35
CA GLY A 127 13.62 7.01 -42.79
C GLY A 127 13.12 8.02 -43.81
N TRP A 128 13.83 9.13 -43.95
CA TRP A 128 13.55 10.16 -44.97
C TRP A 128 13.46 9.59 -46.40
N LEU A 129 14.17 8.49 -46.67
CA LEU A 129 14.20 7.78 -47.95
C LEU A 129 12.96 6.89 -48.20
N SER A 130 12.14 6.60 -47.19
CA SER A 130 10.95 5.74 -47.29
C SER A 130 9.64 6.53 -47.47
N GLY A 131 9.67 7.60 -48.26
CA GLY A 131 8.47 8.21 -48.84
C GLY A 131 7.40 8.72 -47.86
N GLY A 132 7.78 9.09 -46.64
CA GLY A 132 6.82 9.59 -45.62
C GLY A 132 5.85 8.53 -45.09
N GLN A 133 6.15 7.24 -45.29
CA GLN A 133 5.25 6.16 -44.94
C GLN A 133 5.35 5.80 -43.46
N GLY A 134 4.55 6.51 -42.65
CA GLY A 134 4.29 6.23 -41.25
C GLY A 134 5.26 6.93 -40.31
N ASN A 135 4.85 8.10 -39.80
CA ASN A 135 5.37 8.61 -38.53
C ASN A 135 5.18 7.45 -37.55
N GLY A 136 6.25 6.90 -36.99
CA GLY A 136 6.23 5.71 -36.13
C GLY A 136 5.54 5.96 -34.78
N ALA A 137 4.39 6.65 -34.81
CA ALA A 137 3.60 7.09 -33.68
C ALA A 137 3.36 5.91 -32.75
N VAL A 138 3.60 6.16 -31.48
CA VAL A 138 3.49 5.16 -30.44
C VAL A 138 2.27 5.49 -29.61
N LYS A 139 1.30 4.58 -29.61
CA LYS A 139 0.15 4.61 -28.71
C LYS A 139 0.59 4.00 -27.38
N LEU A 140 0.62 4.81 -26.34
CA LEU A 140 0.92 4.38 -24.98
C LEU A 140 -0.39 4.32 -24.18
N THR A 141 -0.70 3.17 -23.62
CA THR A 141 -1.79 2.96 -22.65
C THR A 141 -1.17 2.91 -21.26
N LEU A 142 -1.74 3.68 -20.33
CA LEU A 142 -1.33 3.81 -18.95
C LEU A 142 -2.49 3.48 -18.03
N ASP A 143 -2.23 2.60 -17.07
CA ASP A 143 -3.11 2.29 -15.95
C ASP A 143 -2.38 2.66 -14.66
N LEU A 144 -3.03 3.44 -13.79
CA LEU A 144 -2.43 3.99 -12.58
C LEU A 144 -3.31 3.66 -11.39
N ALA A 145 -2.77 2.89 -10.45
CA ALA A 145 -3.40 2.60 -9.17
C ALA A 145 -2.71 3.42 -8.08
N ILE A 146 -3.46 4.34 -7.46
CA ILE A 146 -3.01 5.21 -6.37
C ILE A 146 -3.70 4.76 -5.09
N GLY A 147 -2.93 4.41 -4.06
CA GLY A 147 -3.45 3.98 -2.76
C GLY A 147 -2.62 4.50 -1.60
N GLU A 148 -3.18 4.52 -0.40
CA GLU A 148 -2.47 5.00 0.79
C GLU A 148 -1.67 3.87 1.47
N THR A 149 -0.42 4.13 1.87
CA THR A 149 0.40 3.15 2.64
C THR A 149 0.15 3.19 4.15
N ASN A 150 -0.49 4.25 4.67
CA ASN A 150 -0.60 4.51 6.10
C ASN A 150 -1.48 3.53 6.86
N ALA A 151 -2.32 2.74 6.17
CA ALA A 151 -3.07 1.64 6.80
C ALA A 151 -2.15 0.54 7.39
N ILE A 152 -0.88 0.49 6.99
CA ILE A 152 0.08 -0.52 7.46
C ILE A 152 0.84 -0.02 8.72
N LYS A 153 1.01 1.28 8.92
CA LYS A 153 1.77 1.84 10.07
C LYS A 153 1.08 1.65 11.42
N THR A 154 -0.26 1.69 11.46
CA THR A 154 -1.03 1.51 12.71
C THR A 154 -0.94 0.08 13.27
N ALA A 155 -0.74 -0.92 12.42
CA ALA A 155 -0.64 -2.31 12.86
C ALA A 155 0.70 -2.62 13.56
N ASP A 156 1.79 -1.97 13.15
CA ASP A 156 3.12 -2.22 13.70
C ASP A 156 3.41 -1.42 14.98
N GLU A 157 2.90 -0.19 15.13
CA GLU A 157 2.98 0.54 16.40
C GLU A 157 2.23 -0.19 17.54
N GLY A 158 1.07 -0.79 17.24
CA GLY A 158 0.31 -1.59 18.21
C GLY A 158 1.11 -2.79 18.73
N ARG A 159 1.83 -3.49 17.86
CA ARG A 159 2.67 -4.65 18.22
C ARG A 159 3.90 -4.25 19.03
N MET A 160 4.52 -3.11 18.71
CA MET A 160 5.65 -2.60 19.50
C MET A 160 5.20 -2.17 20.91
N GLY A 161 4.01 -1.57 21.03
CA GLY A 161 3.39 -1.24 22.32
C GLY A 161 3.12 -2.46 23.18
N GLU A 162 2.57 -3.54 22.59
CA GLU A 162 2.27 -4.80 23.29
C GLU A 162 3.56 -5.50 23.78
N LEU A 163 4.61 -5.53 22.95
CA LEU A 163 5.89 -6.13 23.34
C LEU A 163 6.56 -5.36 24.50
N ALA A 164 6.54 -4.03 24.45
CA ALA A 164 7.06 -3.18 25.52
C ALA A 164 6.27 -3.30 26.83
N GLN A 165 4.96 -3.55 26.76
CA GLN A 165 4.14 -3.86 27.94
C GLN A 165 4.50 -5.24 28.51
N LYS A 166 4.69 -6.25 27.67
CA LYS A 166 5.06 -7.60 28.10
C LYS A 166 6.43 -7.67 28.79
N VAL A 167 7.41 -6.91 28.31
CA VAL A 167 8.72 -6.79 28.98
C VAL A 167 8.59 -6.13 30.35
N ARG A 168 7.74 -5.11 30.49
CA ARG A 168 7.47 -4.46 31.78
C ARG A 168 6.78 -5.39 32.77
N ASP A 169 5.77 -6.14 32.33
CA ASP A 169 5.07 -7.13 33.16
C ASP A 169 6.03 -8.24 33.65
N LEU A 170 6.89 -8.74 32.75
CA LEU A 170 7.90 -9.75 33.11
C LEU A 170 8.90 -9.23 34.15
N ASN A 171 9.34 -7.98 34.01
CA ASN A 171 10.27 -7.37 34.96
C ASN A 171 9.62 -7.17 36.34
N GLN A 172 8.34 -6.79 36.38
CA GLN A 172 7.58 -6.68 37.64
C GLN A 172 7.44 -8.04 38.33
N ARG A 173 7.09 -9.10 37.59
CA ARG A 173 7.01 -10.46 38.12
C ARG A 173 8.34 -10.96 38.70
N LEU A 174 9.48 -10.61 38.07
CA LEU A 174 10.81 -10.96 38.60
C LEU A 174 11.13 -10.25 39.92
N VAL A 175 10.72 -8.98 40.08
CA VAL A 175 10.90 -8.23 41.33
C VAL A 175 10.07 -8.86 42.46
N ASP A 176 8.85 -9.29 42.17
CA ASP A 176 7.98 -9.91 43.16
C ASP A 176 8.49 -11.30 43.58
N ILE A 177 8.95 -12.13 42.64
CA ILE A 177 9.60 -13.41 42.97
C ILE A 177 10.84 -13.20 43.85
N ARG A 178 11.64 -12.17 43.56
CA ARG A 178 12.83 -11.86 44.37
C ARG A 178 12.47 -11.44 45.78
N ARG A 179 11.35 -10.73 45.98
CA ARG A 179 10.83 -10.36 47.31
C ARG A 179 10.35 -11.59 48.09
N GLU A 180 9.65 -12.50 47.42
CA GLU A 180 9.16 -13.76 48.00
C GLU A 180 10.33 -14.68 48.46
N GLN A 181 11.39 -14.79 47.63
CA GLN A 181 12.57 -15.60 47.95
C GLN A 181 13.43 -15.03 49.09
N VAL A 182 13.39 -13.72 49.33
CA VAL A 182 14.09 -13.10 50.47
C VAL A 182 13.34 -13.34 51.79
N PHE A 183 12.00 -13.35 51.75
CA PHE A 183 11.19 -13.65 52.94
C PHE A 183 11.40 -15.09 53.45
N GLN A 184 11.60 -16.05 52.54
CA GLN A 184 11.89 -17.45 52.91
C GLN A 184 13.30 -17.67 53.49
N ARG A 185 14.26 -16.78 53.21
CA ARG A 185 15.61 -16.83 53.82
C ARG A 185 15.62 -16.31 55.26
N VAL A 186 14.73 -15.37 55.60
CA VAL A 186 14.63 -14.81 56.96
C VAL A 186 13.90 -15.75 57.92
N SER A 187 12.94 -16.55 57.45
CA SER A 187 12.23 -17.54 58.29
C SER A 187 13.07 -18.78 58.68
N THR A 188 14.06 -19.17 57.87
CA THR A 188 14.89 -20.37 58.12
C THR A 188 16.11 -20.10 59.01
N SER A 189 16.49 -18.84 59.20
CA SER A 189 17.65 -18.45 60.03
C SER A 189 17.29 -18.11 61.48
N GLN A 190 16.00 -17.87 61.79
CA GLN A 190 15.53 -17.67 63.17
C GLN A 190 15.24 -18.98 63.93
N THR A 191 15.06 -20.10 63.25
CA THR A 191 14.70 -21.39 63.88
C THR A 191 15.88 -22.17 64.46
N LEU A 192 17.13 -21.73 64.25
CA LEU A 192 18.34 -22.43 64.74
C LEU A 192 19.03 -21.74 65.94
N ASN A 193 18.50 -20.64 66.50
CA ASN A 193 19.15 -19.95 67.61
C ASN A 193 18.20 -19.52 68.74
N VAL A 194 17.43 -20.47 69.29
CA VAL A 194 16.75 -20.26 70.58
C VAL A 194 17.03 -21.45 71.50
N LYS A 195 17.97 -21.24 72.42
CA LYS A 195 18.24 -22.11 73.59
C LYS A 195 17.04 -21.99 74.56
N PRO A 196 16.44 -23.08 75.05
CA PRO A 196 15.25 -22.98 75.88
C PRO A 196 15.65 -22.57 77.30
N SER A 197 15.09 -21.45 77.78
CA SER A 197 15.16 -21.05 79.19
C SER A 197 13.76 -21.18 79.77
N PHE A 198 13.62 -22.17 80.64
CA PHE A 198 12.45 -22.49 81.43
C PHE A 198 12.27 -21.44 82.53
N VAL A 199 11.10 -20.80 82.67
CA VAL A 199 10.70 -20.12 83.92
C VAL A 199 9.21 -20.35 84.18
N THR A 200 8.96 -20.78 85.40
CA THR A 200 7.72 -21.32 85.98
C THR A 200 6.77 -20.25 86.54
N SER A 201 5.47 -20.60 86.50
CA SER A 201 4.46 -20.42 87.56
C SER A 201 3.94 -19.02 87.91
N GLN A 202 2.62 -18.83 87.72
CA GLN A 202 1.78 -18.35 88.82
C GLN A 202 0.37 -18.95 88.77
N LYS A 203 0.00 -19.55 89.90
CA LYS A 203 -1.26 -20.22 90.22
C LYS A 203 -2.01 -19.30 91.17
N ALA A 204 -3.27 -18.96 90.86
CA ALA A 204 -4.20 -18.44 91.85
C ALA A 204 -5.62 -18.93 91.53
N ARG A 205 -6.04 -19.97 92.25
CA ARG A 205 -7.44 -20.27 92.57
C ARG A 205 -7.66 -19.74 93.98
N MET A 206 -8.73 -19.00 94.21
CA MET A 206 -9.23 -18.75 95.56
C MET A 206 -10.73 -18.99 95.62
N LEU A 207 -11.10 -19.97 96.45
CA LEU A 207 -12.38 -20.35 97.02
C LEU A 207 -11.93 -20.86 98.41
N VAL A 208 -12.40 -20.43 99.59
CA VAL A 208 -13.74 -20.06 100.06
C VAL A 208 -13.60 -19.36 101.44
N LEU A 209 -14.60 -18.52 101.76
CA LEU A 209 -14.98 -17.84 103.03
C LEU A 209 -14.17 -16.60 103.45
#